data_AF-A0AA51CCQ3-F1
#
_entry.id   AF-A0AA51CCQ3-F1
#
_cell.length_a   1.000
_cell.length_b   1.000
_cell.length_c   1.000
_cell.angle_alpha   90.00
_cell.angle_beta   90.00
_cell.angle_gamma   90.00
#
_symmetry.space_group_name_H-M   'P 1'
#
loop_
_entity.id
_entity.type
_entity.pdbx_description
1 polymer ?
#
loop_
_entity_poly.entity_id
_entity_poly.type
_entity_poly.pdbx_seq_one_letter_code
_entity_poly.pdbx_strand_id
1 'polypeptide(L)'
;MEWRNKIFAMLLALLLFSFSPVYAFASEIENPAPISITSGLVFDEDGQDATFDSSRMVYGEAVPYSQISVTICGKDGDGDMQEEYSEDLEVGSLGIFSMSLPLELGTNYIELTVNCQNFDEAIYHFEVKRKPLKVKDELKSMVALPGSIKNIK
;
A
#
# COMPACT_ATOMS: atom_id res chain seq x y z
N MET A 1 28.73 -52.13 -37.44
CA MET A 1 28.91 -50.86 -36.69
C MET A 1 27.68 -49.96 -36.79
N GLU A 2 26.97 -49.92 -37.93
CA GLU A 2 25.80 -49.05 -38.16
C GLU A 2 24.57 -49.34 -37.28
N TRP A 3 24.26 -50.62 -36.99
CA TRP A 3 23.04 -50.95 -36.22
C TRP A 3 23.11 -50.48 -34.76
N ARG A 4 24.30 -50.52 -34.16
CA ARG A 4 24.55 -50.05 -32.80
C ARG A 4 24.35 -48.52 -32.70
N ASN A 5 24.77 -47.78 -33.72
CA ASN A 5 24.58 -46.33 -33.80
C ASN A 5 23.09 -45.97 -34.03
N LYS A 6 22.34 -46.79 -34.79
CA LYS A 6 20.90 -46.60 -34.97
C LYS A 6 20.11 -46.83 -33.68
N ILE A 7 20.46 -47.87 -32.92
CA ILE A 7 19.85 -48.14 -31.61
C ILE A 7 20.17 -47.02 -30.62
N PHE A 8 21.42 -46.55 -30.61
CA PHE A 8 21.82 -45.44 -29.74
C PHE A 8 21.11 -44.13 -30.11
N ALA A 9 20.96 -43.84 -31.40
CA ALA A 9 20.21 -42.67 -31.88
C ALA A 9 18.72 -42.75 -31.53
N MET A 10 18.12 -43.94 -31.60
CA MET A 10 16.72 -44.15 -31.22
C MET A 10 16.49 -43.96 -29.72
N LEU A 11 17.41 -44.45 -28.88
CA LEU A 11 17.38 -44.23 -27.43
C LEU A 11 17.58 -42.76 -27.06
N LEU A 12 18.50 -42.07 -27.72
CA LEU A 12 18.74 -40.64 -27.50
C LEU A 12 17.51 -39.80 -27.90
N ALA A 13 16.87 -40.12 -29.03
CA ALA A 13 15.64 -39.46 -29.46
C ALA A 13 14.50 -39.69 -28.46
N LEU A 14 14.32 -40.93 -27.97
CA LEU A 14 13.29 -41.25 -26.98
C LEU A 14 13.50 -40.48 -25.66
N LEU A 15 14.76 -40.31 -25.26
CA LEU A 15 15.14 -39.58 -24.04
C LEU A 15 14.87 -38.08 -24.18
N LEU A 16 15.08 -37.49 -25.37
CA LEU A 16 14.79 -36.07 -25.62
C LEU A 16 13.29 -35.77 -25.67
N PHE A 17 12.44 -36.72 -26.09
CA PHE A 17 10.98 -36.57 -26.05
C PHE A 17 10.37 -36.75 -24.65
N SER A 18 11.09 -37.36 -23.70
CA SER A 18 10.64 -37.50 -22.31
C SER A 18 10.91 -36.28 -21.43
N PHE A 19 11.69 -35.31 -21.90
CA PHE A 19 11.93 -34.04 -21.19
C PHE A 19 11.25 -32.89 -21.93
N SER A 20 9.91 -32.84 -21.89
CA SER A 20 9.22 -31.58 -22.18
C SER A 20 9.64 -30.57 -21.10
N PRO A 21 10.23 -29.42 -21.45
CA PRO A 21 10.47 -28.38 -20.46
C PRO A 21 9.11 -27.98 -19.88
N VAL A 22 8.92 -28.25 -18.59
CA VAL A 22 7.83 -27.63 -17.82
C VAL A 22 8.26 -26.19 -17.64
N TYR A 23 7.87 -25.32 -18.56
CA TYR A 23 7.90 -23.89 -18.31
C TYR A 23 6.80 -23.60 -17.29
N ALA A 24 7.14 -23.74 -16.02
CA ALA A 24 6.39 -23.10 -14.96
C ALA A 24 6.70 -21.61 -15.07
N PHE A 25 5.88 -20.89 -15.83
CA PHE A 25 5.74 -19.47 -15.58
C PHE A 25 5.07 -19.36 -14.21
N ALA A 26 5.88 -19.18 -13.17
CA ALA A 26 5.36 -18.51 -11.99
C ALA A 26 4.87 -17.15 -12.52
N SER A 27 3.56 -16.90 -12.47
CA SER A 27 3.16 -15.50 -12.44
C SER A 27 3.90 -14.91 -11.26
N GLU A 28 4.53 -13.77 -11.45
CA GLU A 28 4.97 -12.93 -10.35
C GLU A 28 3.74 -12.79 -9.45
N ILE A 29 3.72 -13.54 -8.35
CA ILE A 29 2.73 -13.35 -7.32
C ILE A 29 3.16 -12.02 -6.74
N GLU A 30 2.55 -10.93 -7.23
CA GLU A 30 2.48 -9.68 -6.47
C GLU A 30 2.11 -10.09 -5.05
N ASN A 31 3.08 -10.00 -4.14
CA ASN A 31 3.02 -10.58 -2.81
C ASN A 31 1.70 -10.14 -2.15
N PRO A 32 0.70 -11.02 -1.96
CA PRO A 32 -0.60 -10.60 -1.48
C PRO A 32 -0.48 -10.21 -0.01
N ALA A 33 -0.47 -8.90 0.21
CA ALA A 33 -0.78 -8.16 1.44
C ALA A 33 -0.36 -8.83 2.78
N PRO A 34 0.88 -8.63 3.28
CA PRO A 34 1.24 -8.81 4.69
C PRO A 34 0.44 -7.93 5.67
N ILE A 35 -0.37 -6.99 5.16
CA ILE A 35 -1.25 -6.13 5.93
C ILE A 35 -2.54 -5.84 5.16
N SER A 36 -3.68 -5.88 5.87
CA SER A 36 -4.99 -5.49 5.37
C SER A 36 -5.50 -4.33 6.22
N ILE A 37 -5.64 -3.15 5.63
CA ILE A 37 -6.26 -2.02 6.31
C ILE A 37 -7.78 -2.18 6.24
N THR A 38 -8.42 -2.24 7.41
CA THR A 38 -9.88 -2.36 7.52
C THR A 38 -10.56 -1.01 7.71
N SER A 39 -9.84 0.00 8.21
CA SER A 39 -10.33 1.37 8.37
C SER A 39 -9.20 2.37 8.51
N GLY A 40 -9.48 3.62 8.13
CA GLY A 40 -8.60 4.77 8.34
C GLY A 40 -7.79 5.17 7.11
N LEU A 41 -7.29 4.19 6.35
CA LEU A 41 -6.62 4.41 5.07
C LEU A 41 -7.28 3.56 3.98
N VAL A 42 -7.28 4.07 2.76
CA VAL A 42 -7.90 3.42 1.59
C VAL A 42 -6.80 3.14 0.57
N PHE A 43 -6.72 1.90 0.10
CA PHE A 43 -5.82 1.53 -0.99
C PHE A 43 -6.33 2.04 -2.33
N ASP A 44 -5.42 2.34 -3.24
CA ASP A 44 -5.70 2.59 -4.66
C ASP A 44 -6.76 3.69 -4.93
N GLU A 45 -6.88 4.68 -4.04
CA GLU A 45 -7.68 5.87 -4.33
C GLU A 45 -6.87 6.85 -5.20
N ASP A 46 -7.30 7.02 -6.45
CA ASP A 46 -6.87 8.09 -7.35
C ASP A 46 -7.39 9.45 -6.84
N GLY A 47 -6.81 9.96 -5.76
CA GLY A 47 -7.21 11.22 -5.17
C GLY A 47 -6.72 11.41 -3.73
N GLN A 48 -6.43 12.67 -3.39
CA GLN A 48 -6.05 13.03 -2.02
C GLN A 48 -7.28 12.93 -1.11
N ASP A 49 -7.36 11.91 -0.26
CA ASP A 49 -8.35 11.89 0.83
C ASP A 49 -8.15 13.12 1.73
N ALA A 50 -9.23 13.75 2.17
CA ALA A 50 -9.17 15.00 2.93
C ALA A 50 -9.89 14.88 4.28
N THR A 51 -9.23 15.35 5.34
CA THR A 51 -9.76 15.40 6.69
C THR A 51 -9.61 16.78 7.32
N PHE A 52 -10.34 17.04 8.40
CA PHE A 52 -10.14 18.20 9.26
C PHE A 52 -9.50 17.85 10.61
N ASP A 53 -9.41 16.56 10.90
CA ASP A 53 -8.96 16.06 12.20
C ASP A 53 -7.43 16.04 12.24
N SER A 54 -6.85 16.24 13.43
CA SER A 54 -5.41 16.32 13.66
C SER A 54 -4.72 14.97 13.74
N SER A 55 -5.50 13.90 13.81
CA SER A 55 -4.99 12.54 13.80
C SER A 55 -6.00 11.63 13.11
N ARG A 56 -5.52 10.44 12.76
CA ARG A 56 -6.31 9.43 12.07
C ARG A 56 -6.05 8.08 12.71
N MET A 57 -7.13 7.44 13.16
CA MET A 57 -7.07 6.07 13.65
C MET A 57 -7.06 5.11 12.47
N VAL A 58 -6.06 4.25 12.42
CA VAL A 58 -5.91 3.20 11.43
C VAL A 58 -6.08 1.86 12.12
N TYR A 59 -6.91 1.00 11.52
CA TYR A 59 -7.16 -0.35 11.98
C TYR A 59 -6.87 -1.31 10.84
N GLY A 60 -6.34 -2.47 11.19
CA GLY A 60 -6.06 -3.48 10.20
C GLY A 60 -5.67 -4.81 10.80
N GLU A 61 -5.38 -5.72 9.89
CA GLU A 61 -4.88 -7.06 10.17
C GLU A 61 -3.51 -7.21 9.53
N ALA A 62 -2.62 -7.96 10.15
CA ALA A 62 -1.29 -8.29 9.66
C ALA A 62 -0.87 -9.65 10.23
N VAL A 63 0.27 -10.17 9.78
CA VAL A 63 0.79 -11.43 10.31
C VAL A 63 1.05 -11.27 11.83
N PRO A 64 0.57 -12.19 12.69
CA PRO A 64 0.86 -12.12 14.13
C PRO A 64 2.37 -11.99 14.40
N TYR A 65 2.74 -11.11 15.32
CA TYR A 65 4.14 -10.82 15.69
C TYR A 65 5.00 -10.20 14.56
N SER A 66 4.39 -9.70 13.47
CA SER A 66 5.11 -8.86 12.51
C SER A 66 5.36 -7.47 13.07
N GLN A 67 6.41 -6.81 12.59
CA GLN A 67 6.65 -5.40 12.88
C GLN A 67 6.07 -4.54 11.77
N ILE A 68 5.30 -3.53 12.15
CA ILE A 68 4.82 -2.47 11.27
C ILE A 68 5.60 -1.20 11.65
N SER A 69 6.35 -0.66 10.70
CA SER A 69 6.97 0.66 10.81
C SER A 69 6.13 1.66 10.04
N VAL A 70 5.77 2.79 10.66
CA VAL A 70 5.10 3.90 10.00
C VAL A 70 6.04 5.10 9.93
N THR A 71 6.01 5.78 8.79
CA THR A 71 6.66 7.07 8.60
C THR A 71 5.67 8.02 7.96
N ILE A 72 5.58 9.25 8.49
CA ILE A 72 4.75 10.31 7.95
C ILE A 72 5.66 11.47 7.57
N CYS A 73 5.55 11.90 6.33
CA CYS A 73 6.32 12.99 5.77
C CYS A 73 5.42 14.13 5.32
N GLY A 74 5.91 15.36 5.47
CA GLY A 74 5.39 16.56 4.84
C GLY A 74 6.32 17.05 3.75
N LYS A 75 5.82 17.97 2.91
CA LYS A 75 6.68 18.76 2.01
C LYS A 75 6.96 20.10 2.65
N ASP A 76 8.24 20.47 2.71
CA ASP A 76 8.62 21.81 3.17
C ASP A 76 8.35 22.89 2.10
N GLY A 77 8.75 24.13 2.40
CA GLY A 77 8.53 25.28 1.51
C GLY A 77 9.28 25.19 0.18
N ASP A 78 10.36 24.39 0.13
CA ASP A 78 11.16 24.16 -1.07
C ASP A 78 10.66 22.93 -1.85
N GLY A 79 9.75 22.15 -1.24
CA GLY A 79 9.10 20.99 -1.83
C GLY A 79 9.81 19.66 -1.51
N ASP A 80 10.83 19.69 -0.66
CA ASP A 80 11.55 18.51 -0.20
C ASP A 80 10.74 17.75 0.85
N MET A 81 10.88 16.42 0.86
CA MET A 81 10.21 15.56 1.82
C MET A 81 10.94 15.62 3.17
N GLN A 82 10.21 15.98 4.22
CA GLN A 82 10.69 16.01 5.59
C GLN A 82 9.89 15.02 6.42
N GLU A 83 10.57 14.16 7.18
CA GLU A 83 9.94 13.27 8.15
C GLU A 83 9.39 14.10 9.32
N GLU A 84 8.10 13.94 9.60
CA GLU A 84 7.41 14.61 10.70
C GLU A 84 7.11 13.65 11.85
N TYR A 85 6.97 12.36 11.54
CA TYR A 85 6.66 11.32 12.52
C TYR A 85 7.13 9.95 12.06
N SER A 86 7.62 9.14 13.00
CA SER A 86 7.91 7.73 12.79
C SER A 86 7.61 6.92 14.07
N GLU A 87 7.02 5.74 13.90
CA GLU A 87 6.70 4.82 14.99
C GLU A 87 6.76 3.37 14.51
N ASP A 88 7.19 2.47 15.41
CA ASP A 88 7.14 1.02 15.19
C ASP A 88 6.06 0.39 16.08
N LEU A 89 5.32 -0.56 15.52
CA LEU A 89 4.25 -1.30 16.18
C LEU A 89 4.42 -2.81 15.97
N GLU A 90 4.49 -3.55 17.07
CA GLU A 90 4.40 -5.01 17.03
C GLU A 90 2.94 -5.47 16.96
N VAL A 91 2.64 -6.32 15.99
CA VAL A 91 1.30 -6.87 15.80
C VAL A 91 1.04 -7.96 16.85
N GLY A 92 -0.08 -7.84 17.56
CA GLY A 92 -0.45 -8.80 18.60
C GLY A 92 -0.69 -10.21 18.04
N SER A 93 -0.81 -11.18 18.95
CA SER A 93 -1.00 -12.61 18.62
C SER A 93 -2.24 -12.93 17.80
N LEU A 94 -3.24 -12.05 17.81
CA LEU A 94 -4.47 -12.19 17.03
C LEU A 94 -4.35 -11.64 15.61
N GLY A 95 -3.20 -11.04 15.24
CA GLY A 95 -2.99 -10.45 13.92
C GLY A 95 -3.73 -9.13 13.72
N ILE A 96 -4.31 -8.53 14.76
CA ILE A 96 -5.04 -7.26 14.68
C ILE A 96 -4.16 -6.15 15.25
N PHE A 97 -4.17 -4.99 14.61
CA PHE A 97 -3.49 -3.81 15.11
C PHE A 97 -4.37 -2.55 15.00
N SER A 98 -4.00 -1.55 15.79
CA SER A 98 -4.59 -0.21 15.73
C SER A 98 -3.52 0.82 16.04
N MET A 99 -3.47 1.90 15.29
CA MET A 99 -2.53 2.99 15.53
C MET A 99 -3.16 4.35 15.28
N SER A 100 -2.65 5.38 15.97
CA SER A 100 -3.10 6.76 15.83
C SER A 100 -2.03 7.56 15.10
N LEU A 101 -2.29 7.90 13.85
CA LEU A 101 -1.36 8.66 13.03
C LEU A 101 -1.59 10.16 13.23
N PRO A 102 -0.64 10.93 13.78
CA PRO A 102 -0.73 12.38 13.80
C PRO A 102 -0.65 12.94 12.37
N LEU A 103 -1.39 14.00 12.09
CA LEU A 103 -1.45 14.63 10.78
C LEU A 103 -1.18 16.13 10.92
N GLU A 104 -0.22 16.66 10.18
CA GLU A 104 0.02 18.09 10.07
C GLU A 104 -0.91 18.76 9.04
N LEU A 105 -1.06 20.08 9.15
CA LEU A 105 -1.84 20.85 8.18
C LEU A 105 -1.19 20.77 6.80
N GLY A 106 -1.99 20.46 5.78
CA GLY A 106 -1.48 20.27 4.42
C GLY A 106 -1.56 18.82 3.99
N THR A 107 -0.65 18.41 3.11
CA THR A 107 -0.58 17.03 2.61
C THR A 107 0.41 16.24 3.45
N ASN A 108 -0.05 15.11 4.00
CA ASN A 108 0.74 14.13 4.73
C ASN A 108 0.91 12.91 3.81
N TYR A 109 2.15 12.47 3.64
CA TYR A 109 2.49 11.24 2.91
C TYR A 109 2.84 10.19 3.94
N ILE A 110 2.08 9.09 3.95
CA ILE A 110 2.20 8.03 4.95
C ILE A 110 2.79 6.81 4.26
N GLU A 111 3.88 6.29 4.81
CA GLU A 111 4.49 5.03 4.42
C GLU A 111 4.29 4.02 5.54
N LEU A 112 3.76 2.84 5.20
CA LEU A 112 3.67 1.69 6.10
C LEU A 112 4.58 0.58 5.56
N THR A 113 5.53 0.16 6.38
CA THR A 113 6.47 -0.92 6.07
C THR A 113 6.21 -2.08 7.00
N VAL A 114 6.04 -3.28 6.44
CA VAL A 114 5.70 -4.48 7.20
C VAL A 114 6.81 -5.50 7.04
N ASN A 115 7.40 -5.90 8.16
CA ASN A 115 8.48 -6.87 8.22
C ASN A 115 8.04 -8.13 8.98
N CYS A 116 8.21 -9.29 8.36
CA CYS A 116 7.93 -10.59 8.95
C CYS A 116 9.05 -11.57 8.60
N GLN A 117 9.41 -12.46 9.54
CA GLN A 117 10.53 -13.41 9.34
C GLN A 117 10.40 -14.33 8.13
N ASN A 118 9.18 -14.55 7.64
CA ASN A 118 8.87 -15.52 6.59
C ASN A 118 8.39 -14.89 5.27
N PHE A 119 8.32 -13.56 5.20
CA PHE A 119 7.85 -12.84 4.02
C PHE A 119 8.83 -11.72 3.67
N ASP A 120 8.89 -11.38 2.38
CA ASP A 120 9.61 -10.20 1.96
C ASP A 120 8.97 -8.95 2.55
N GLU A 121 9.79 -7.93 2.80
CA GLU A 121 9.33 -6.62 3.24
C GLU A 121 8.32 -6.04 2.24
N ALA A 122 7.19 -5.54 2.74
CA ALA A 122 6.19 -4.86 1.93
C ALA A 122 6.00 -3.44 2.39
N ILE A 123 5.89 -2.54 1.42
CA ILE A 123 5.81 -1.09 1.62
C ILE A 123 4.52 -0.60 0.97
N TYR A 124 3.78 0.24 1.69
CA TYR A 124 2.51 0.82 1.25
C TYR A 124 2.55 2.33 1.42
N HIS A 125 2.03 3.05 0.43
CA HIS A 125 2.00 4.51 0.44
C HIS A 125 0.57 5.02 0.43
N PHE A 126 0.30 6.05 1.23
CA PHE A 126 -0.98 6.73 1.31
C PHE A 126 -0.79 8.24 1.34
N GLU A 127 -1.79 8.98 0.90
CA GLU A 127 -1.80 10.44 0.96
C GLU A 127 -3.05 10.94 1.70
N VAL A 128 -2.86 11.75 2.73
CA VAL A 128 -3.95 12.34 3.51
C VAL A 128 -3.77 13.84 3.64
N LYS A 129 -4.76 14.59 3.20
CA LYS A 129 -4.77 16.06 3.23
C LYS A 129 -5.56 16.59 4.41
N ARG A 130 -4.88 17.15 5.40
CA ARG A 130 -5.53 17.85 6.51
C ARG A 130 -5.83 19.30 6.14
N LYS A 131 -7.09 19.70 6.26
CA LYS A 131 -7.59 21.06 6.04
C LYS A 131 -7.74 21.81 7.36
N PRO A 132 -7.57 23.15 7.37
CA PRO A 132 -7.82 23.96 8.56
C PRO A 132 -9.30 23.88 9.00
N LEU A 133 -9.53 23.87 10.32
CA LEU A 133 -10.89 23.88 10.89
C LEU A 133 -11.72 25.09 10.45
N LYS A 134 -11.08 26.23 10.18
CA LYS A 134 -11.76 27.42 9.63
C LYS A 134 -12.52 27.10 8.33
N VAL A 135 -11.97 26.26 7.46
CA VAL A 135 -12.63 25.83 6.22
C VAL A 135 -13.87 24.98 6.54
N LYS A 136 -13.79 24.10 7.54
CA LYS A 136 -14.94 23.30 8.02
C LYS A 136 -16.08 24.20 8.52
N ASP A 137 -15.74 25.23 9.28
CA ASP A 137 -16.72 26.16 9.84
C ASP A 137 -17.36 27.05 8.76
N GLU A 138 -16.56 27.53 7.80
CA GLU A 138 -17.07 28.23 6.62
C GLU A 138 -18.05 27.35 5.82
N LEU A 139 -17.67 26.10 5.53
CA LEU A 139 -18.52 25.15 4.81
C LEU A 139 -19.85 24.86 5.54
N LYS A 140 -19.83 24.74 6.87
CA LYS A 140 -21.06 24.57 7.68
C LYS A 140 -21.99 25.77 7.58
N SER A 141 -21.43 26.97 7.44
CA SER A 141 -22.19 28.22 7.34
C SER A 141 -22.65 28.53 5.91
N MET A 142 -22.18 27.80 4.91
CA MET A 142 -22.64 27.97 3.53
C MET A 142 -24.05 27.44 3.37
N VAL A 143 -24.98 28.34 3.03
CA VAL A 143 -26.31 27.96 2.54
C VAL A 143 -26.19 27.71 1.04
N ALA A 144 -26.28 26.44 0.63
CA ALA A 144 -26.43 26.09 -0.78
C ALA A 144 -27.84 26.49 -1.24
N LEU A 145 -27.97 27.64 -1.90
CA LEU A 145 -29.22 28.04 -2.55
C LEU A 145 -29.32 27.34 -3.92
N PRO A 146 -30.22 26.36 -4.12
CA PRO A 146 -30.43 25.80 -5.45
C PRO A 146 -30.94 26.90 -6.40
N GLY A 147 -30.25 27.10 -7.53
CA GLY A 147 -30.71 27.96 -8.63
C GLY A 147 -29.99 29.31 -8.82
N SER A 148 -28.95 29.65 -8.06
CA SER A 148 -28.20 30.90 -8.28
C SER A 148 -27.09 30.76 -9.33
N ILE A 149 -27.45 30.71 -10.60
CA ILE A 149 -26.51 31.03 -11.70
C ILE A 149 -26.42 32.55 -11.75
N LYS A 150 -25.33 33.13 -11.22
CA LYS A 150 -25.01 34.54 -11.49
C LYS A 150 -24.65 34.67 -12.96
N ASN A 151 -25.53 35.28 -13.76
CA ASN A 151 -25.17 35.75 -15.09
C ASN A 151 -24.09 36.82 -14.93
N ILE A 152 -22.85 36.47 -15.27
CA ILE A 152 -21.74 37.40 -15.42
C ILE A 152 -22.06 38.21 -16.70
N LYS A 153 -22.19 39.52 -16.55
CA LYS A 153 -22.39 40.47 -17.64
C LYS A 153 -21.15 41.33 -17.79
#